data_AF-A0A1W9TZJ9-F1
#
_entry.id   AF-A0A1W9TZJ9-F1
#
_cell.length_a   1.000
_cell.length_b   1.000
_cell.length_c   1.000
_cell.angle_alpha   90.00
_cell.angle_beta   90.00
_cell.angle_gamma   90.00
#
_symmetry.space_group_name_H-M   'P 1'
#
loop_
_entity.id
_entity.type
_entity.pdbx_description
1 polymer ?
#
loop_
_entity_poly.entity_id
_entity_poly.type
_entity_poly.pdbx_seq_one_letter_code
_entity_poly.pdbx_strand_id
1 'polypeptide(L)' 'MKKNPESIKQERKMIFEMIDASWELAQRLGEHPVKPGCNCISCVNKRKRILEKHEKEWKFSL' A
#
# COMPACT_ATOMS: atom_id res chain seq x y z
N MET A 1 17.81 -25.00 2.31
CA MET A 1 17.10 -25.74 3.39
C MET A 1 15.59 -25.56 3.19
N LYS A 2 14.79 -26.62 3.19
CA LYS A 2 13.32 -26.49 3.08
C LYS A 2 12.79 -25.96 4.42
N LYS A 3 12.01 -24.88 4.39
CA LYS A 3 11.35 -24.33 5.58
C LYS A 3 10.28 -25.30 6.09
N ASN A 4 10.14 -25.41 7.40
CA ASN A 4 9.09 -26.22 8.03
C ASN A 4 7.72 -25.59 7.69
N PRO A 5 6.69 -26.39 7.34
CA PRO A 5 5.32 -25.90 7.18
C PRO A 5 4.86 -24.93 8.28
N GLU A 6 5.27 -25.13 9.53
CA GLU A 6 4.92 -24.25 10.65
C GLU A 6 5.57 -22.86 10.54
N SER A 7 6.84 -22.79 10.10
CA SER A 7 7.51 -21.50 9.90
C SER A 7 6.89 -20.72 8.75
N ILE A 8 6.42 -21.41 7.70
CA ILE A 8 5.70 -20.78 6.58
C ILE A 8 4.38 -20.18 7.05
N LYS A 9 3.63 -20.87 7.94
CA LYS A 9 2.40 -20.34 8.52
C LYS A 9 2.66 -19.08 9.36
N GLN A 10 3.71 -19.09 10.17
CA GLN A 10 4.09 -17.94 11.00
C GLN A 10 4.49 -16.73 10.16
N GLU A 11 5.28 -16.92 9.10
CA GLU A 11 5.64 -15.84 8.16
C GLU A 11 4.41 -15.22 7.51
N ARG A 12 3.45 -16.05 7.07
CA ARG A 12 2.19 -15.56 6.49
C ARG A 12 1.35 -14.80 7.50
N LYS A 13 1.24 -15.30 8.73
CA LYS A 13 0.51 -14.62 9.81
C LYS A 13 1.10 -13.23 10.08
N MET A 14 2.43 -13.13 10.17
CA MET A 14 3.12 -11.84 10.35
C MET A 14 2.83 -10.86 9.22
N ILE A 15 2.77 -11.34 7.97
CA ILE A 15 2.41 -10.50 6.82
C ILE A 15 0.99 -9.95 6.97
N PHE A 16 0.02 -10.78 7.35
CA PHE A 16 -1.36 -10.33 7.54
C PHE A 16 -1.47 -9.33 8.68
N GLU A 17 -0.84 -9.59 9.82
CA GLU A 17 -0.81 -8.65 10.95
C GLU A 17 -0.19 -7.30 10.57
N MET A 18 0.86 -7.31 9.75
CA MET A 18 1.48 -6.08 9.23
C MET A 18 0.53 -5.33 8.28
N ILE A 19 -0.20 -6.05 7.42
CA ILE A 19 -1.19 -5.46 6.52
C ILE A 19 -2.31 -4.80 7.34
N ASP A 20 -2.87 -5.52 8.32
CA ASP A 20 -3.96 -5.03 9.17
C ASP A 20 -3.52 -3.79 9.97
N ALA A 21 -2.34 -3.84 10.61
CA ALA A 21 -1.79 -2.71 11.35
C ALA A 21 -1.55 -1.49 10.45
N SER A 22 -1.06 -1.72 9.22
CA SER A 22 -0.85 -0.66 8.24
C SER A 22 -2.18 -0.05 7.79
N TRP A 23 -3.22 -0.87 7.62
CA TRP A 23 -4.55 -0.44 7.23
C TRP A 23 -5.21 0.41 8.32
N GLU A 24 -5.17 -0.04 9.57
CA GLU A 24 -5.68 0.74 10.71
C GLU A 24 -4.95 2.09 10.83
N LEU A 25 -3.62 2.10 10.69
CA LEU A 25 -2.84 3.32 10.74
C LEU A 25 -3.22 4.28 9.61
N ALA A 26 -3.40 3.76 8.39
CA ALA A 26 -3.84 4.56 7.26
C ALA A 26 -5.23 5.17 7.48
N GLN A 27 -6.17 4.42 8.04
CA GLN A 27 -7.50 4.94 8.39
C GLN A 27 -7.41 6.07 9.43
N ARG A 28 -6.57 5.91 10.46
CA ARG A 28 -6.39 6.94 11.51
C ARG A 28 -5.72 8.21 10.98
N LEU A 29 -4.72 8.08 10.11
CA LEU A 29 -3.97 9.21 9.55
C LEU A 29 -4.73 9.91 8.41
N GLY A 30 -5.63 9.22 7.75
CA GLY A 30 -6.44 9.76 6.67
C GLY A 30 -5.66 10.08 5.40
N GLU A 31 -6.26 10.88 4.53
CA GLU A 31 -5.68 11.20 3.23
C GLU A 31 -4.43 12.10 3.38
N HIS A 32 -3.35 11.73 2.70
CA HIS A 32 -2.15 12.57 2.67
C HIS A 32 -2.41 13.90 1.94
N PRO A 33 -2.27 15.06 2.62
CA PRO A 33 -2.43 16.35 1.99
C PRO A 33 -1.25 16.65 1.06
N VAL A 34 -1.53 17.03 -0.18
CA VAL A 34 -0.48 17.38 -1.13
C VAL A 34 0.08 18.75 -0.74
N LYS A 35 1.33 18.78 -0.28
CA LYS A 35 2.04 20.03 0.00
C LYS A 35 2.85 20.48 -1.22
N PRO A 36 2.82 21.76 -1.62
CA PRO A 36 3.72 22.29 -2.64
C PRO A 36 5.18 22.04 -2.26
N GLY A 37 6.00 21.57 -3.21
CA GLY A 37 7.44 21.33 -3.00
C GLY A 37 7.82 20.11 -2.15
N CYS A 38 6.87 19.36 -1.56
CA CYS A 38 7.20 18.15 -0.79
C CYS A 38 7.62 16.98 -1.69
N ASN A 39 8.73 16.32 -1.40
CA ASN A 39 9.25 15.19 -2.18
C ASN A 39 9.04 13.82 -1.51
N CYS A 40 8.12 13.72 -0.55
CA CYS A 40 7.76 12.41 0.00
C CYS A 40 7.07 11.55 -1.07
N ILE A 41 7.19 10.23 -0.94
CA ILE A 41 6.65 9.28 -1.91
C ILE A 41 5.15 9.47 -2.15
N SER A 42 4.38 9.79 -1.10
CA SER A 42 2.93 10.04 -1.19
C SER A 42 2.61 11.29 -2.02
N CYS A 43 3.32 12.40 -1.79
CA CYS A 43 3.17 13.63 -2.58
C CYS A 43 3.57 13.42 -4.05
N VAL A 44 4.69 12.74 -4.28
CA VAL A 44 5.18 12.44 -5.64
C VAL A 44 4.19 11.57 -6.41
N ASN A 45 3.72 10.48 -5.81
CA ASN A 45 2.74 9.59 -6.43
C ASN A 45 1.41 10.30 -6.72
N LYS A 46 0.95 11.15 -5.80
CA LYS A 46 -0.30 11.90 -5.99
C LYS A 46 -0.18 12.94 -7.12
N ARG A 47 0.96 13.64 -7.24
CA ARG A 47 1.23 14.51 -8.41
C ARG A 47 1.30 13.72 -9.70
N LYS A 48 1.99 12.58 -9.70
CA LYS A 48 2.07 11.69 -10.86
C LYS A 48 0.67 11.27 -11.33
N ARG A 49 -0.22 10.85 -10.43
CA ARG A 49 -1.62 10.51 -10.77
C ARG A 49 -2.45 11.69 -11.28
N ILE A 50 -2.19 12.91 -10.81
CA ILE A 50 -2.87 14.12 -11.32
C ILE A 50 -2.43 14.40 -12.75
N LEU A 51 -1.15 14.22 -13.05
CA LEU A 51 -0.57 14.43 -14.39
C LEU A 51 -0.91 13.30 -15.35
N GLU A 52 -0.85 12.06 -14.88
CA GLU A 52 -1.23 10.84 -15.60
C GLU A 52 -2.72 10.60 -15.39
N LYS A 53 -3.56 11.31 -16.16
CA LYS A 53 -5.01 11.07 -16.23
C LYS A 53 -5.21 9.59 -16.55
N HIS A 54 -5.54 8.77 -15.55
CA HIS A 54 -5.75 7.33 -15.76
C HIS A 54 -7.05 7.13 -16.55
N GLU A 55 -6.94 7.00 -17.87
CA GLU A 55 -8.05 6.73 -18.79
C GLU A 55 -8.56 5.28 -18.75
N LYS A 56 -8.10 4.44 -17.82
CA LYS A 56 -8.49 3.03 -17.77
C LYS A 56 -9.09 2.67 -16.43
N GLU A 57 -10.39 2.38 -16.45
CA GLU A 57 -11.03 1.59 -15.40
C GLU A 57 -10.24 0.30 -15.20
N TRP A 58 -9.80 0.07 -13.97
CA TRP A 58 -9.12 -1.17 -13.62
C TRP A 58 -10.13 -2.31 -13.72
N LYS A 59 -9.98 -3.18 -14.74
CA LYS A 59 -10.79 -4.40 -14.90
C LYS A 59 -10.00 -5.60 -14.38
N PHE A 60 -10.52 -6.22 -13.33
CA PHE A 60 -10.07 -7.55 -12.90
C PHE A 60 -10.66 -8.62 -13.83
N SER A 61 -9.82 -9.48 -14.37
CA SER A 61 -10.24 -10.71 -15.05
C SER A 61 -9.77 -11.91 -14.24
N LEU A 62 -10.71 -12.81 -13.93
CA LEU A 62 -10.46 -14.11 -13.29
C LEU A 62 -9.70 -15.06 -14.23
#